data_AF-A0A7Y8LBG2-F1
#
_entry.id   AF-A0A7Y8LBG2-F1
#
_cell.length_a   1.000
_cell.length_b   1.000
_cell.length_c   1.000
_cell.angle_alpha   90.00
_cell.angle_beta   90.00
_cell.angle_gamma   90.00
#
_symmetry.space_group_name_H-M   'P 1'
#
loop_
_entity.id
_entity.type
_entity.pdbx_description
1 polymer ?
#
loop_
_entity_poly.entity_id
_entity_poly.type
_entity_poly.pdbx_seq_one_letter_code
_entity_poly.pdbx_strand_id
1 'polypeptide(L)'
;MPVQLQDEIWYIPLGMDWLLILGLVSLLIVGAVTLFYLFTFVTRTREEFRAAQPDLRVTNMSTMSSGNVLTVYPELQNLGGGVAYDCLLHMGGWEGSFSIKKVYPRGLQGQKHVASIVLGPDAPIRTTLMGHGYIRLRYLDRWGQKYDCWYGVTQVGIGDAPLYNIQIDLEHPELHEPHPSFWAMRKFLRTVPLSG
;
A
#
# COMPACT_ATOMS: atom_id res chain seq x y z
N MET A 1 66.89 28.06 -58.51
CA MET A 1 67.15 28.02 -57.05
C MET A 1 66.07 28.85 -56.38
N PRO A 2 65.15 28.20 -55.63
CA PRO A 2 63.89 28.78 -55.18
C PRO A 2 63.89 29.06 -53.68
N VAL A 3 63.10 30.03 -53.21
CA VAL A 3 62.29 29.89 -51.99
C VAL A 3 61.06 30.78 -52.19
N GLN A 4 59.96 30.21 -52.69
CA GLN A 4 58.64 30.80 -52.50
C GLN A 4 58.10 30.23 -51.18
N LEU A 5 58.09 31.04 -50.13
CA LEU A 5 57.30 30.76 -48.94
C LEU A 5 55.84 30.98 -49.33
N GLN A 6 55.16 29.88 -49.66
CA GLN A 6 53.72 29.85 -49.84
C GLN A 6 53.11 29.55 -48.47
N ASP A 7 52.74 30.61 -47.76
CA ASP A 7 51.93 30.51 -46.54
C ASP A 7 50.53 30.04 -46.92
N GLU A 8 50.33 28.72 -46.92
CA GLU A 8 48.98 28.12 -46.89
C GLU A 8 48.36 28.37 -45.52
N ILE A 9 47.68 29.51 -45.40
CA ILE A 9 46.74 29.74 -44.31
C ILE A 9 45.55 28.82 -44.56
N TRP A 10 45.56 27.65 -43.93
CA TRP A 10 44.41 26.77 -43.81
C TRP A 10 43.31 27.52 -43.06
N TYR A 11 42.34 28.05 -43.80
CA TYR A 11 41.06 28.47 -43.24
C TYR A 11 40.30 27.20 -42.81
N ILE A 12 40.61 26.71 -41.62
CA ILE A 12 39.77 25.75 -40.90
C ILE A 12 38.42 26.47 -40.69
N PRO A 13 37.26 25.87 -41.05
CA PRO A 13 35.96 26.49 -40.86
C PRO A 13 35.58 26.45 -39.36
N LEU A 14 36.32 27.19 -38.54
CA LEU A 14 36.19 27.24 -37.08
C LEU A 14 34.80 27.76 -36.65
N GLY A 15 34.10 28.55 -37.46
CA GLY A 15 32.83 29.17 -37.03
C GLY A 15 31.62 28.23 -36.93
N MET A 16 31.53 27.21 -37.78
CA MET A 16 30.31 26.40 -37.92
C MET A 16 30.22 25.27 -36.87
N ASP A 17 31.35 24.65 -36.55
CA ASP A 17 31.40 23.55 -35.59
C ASP A 17 31.20 24.01 -34.13
N TRP A 18 31.72 25.19 -33.77
CA TRP A 18 31.51 25.75 -32.42
C TRP A 18 30.06 26.10 -32.14
N LEU A 19 29.34 26.64 -33.12
CA LEU A 19 27.91 26.92 -32.99
C LEU A 19 27.09 25.64 -32.85
N LEU A 20 27.45 24.58 -33.57
CA LEU A 20 26.82 23.27 -33.43
C LEU A 20 27.09 22.65 -32.06
N ILE A 21 28.32 22.75 -31.55
CA ILE A 21 28.69 22.27 -30.21
C ILE A 21 27.92 23.06 -29.13
N LEU A 22 27.88 24.39 -29.22
CA LEU A 22 27.11 25.23 -28.30
C LEU A 22 25.61 24.92 -28.35
N GLY A 23 25.07 24.69 -29.55
CA GLY A 23 23.69 24.26 -29.75
C GLY A 23 23.42 22.92 -29.07
N LEU A 24 24.28 21.92 -29.29
CA LEU A 24 24.14 20.59 -28.70
C LEU A 24 24.27 20.62 -27.18
N VAL A 25 25.24 21.37 -26.64
CA VAL A 25 25.40 21.55 -25.18
C VAL A 25 24.19 22.25 -24.58
N SER A 26 23.67 23.31 -25.22
CA SER A 26 22.46 23.98 -24.74
C SER A 26 21.24 23.07 -24.76
N LEU A 27 21.07 22.24 -25.79
CA LEU A 27 19.99 21.25 -25.88
C LEU A 27 20.14 20.18 -24.79
N LEU A 28 21.35 19.71 -24.52
CA LEU A 28 21.61 18.77 -23.42
C LEU A 28 21.28 19.38 -22.06
N ILE A 29 21.65 20.64 -21.82
CA ILE A 29 21.34 21.34 -20.58
C ILE A 29 19.82 21.51 -20.43
N VAL A 30 19.13 22.01 -21.46
CA VAL A 30 17.67 22.18 -21.44
C VAL A 30 16.97 20.83 -21.25
N GLY A 31 17.45 19.78 -21.94
CA GLY A 31 16.94 18.43 -21.80
C GLY A 31 17.12 17.87 -20.39
N ALA A 32 18.30 18.01 -19.80
CA ALA A 32 18.59 17.57 -18.44
C ALA A 32 17.74 18.31 -17.40
N VAL A 33 17.62 19.63 -17.53
CA VAL A 33 16.78 20.46 -16.66
C VAL A 33 15.31 20.05 -16.77
N THR A 34 14.80 19.89 -18.00
CA THR A 34 13.41 19.46 -18.23
C THR A 34 13.14 18.07 -17.65
N LEU A 35 14.05 17.12 -17.86
CA LEU A 35 13.94 15.77 -17.31
C LEU A 35 13.97 15.78 -15.78
N PHE A 36 14.86 16.58 -15.19
CA PHE A 36 14.94 16.76 -13.74
C PHE A 36 13.63 17.29 -13.17
N TYR A 37 13.09 18.38 -13.73
CA TYR A 37 11.80 18.92 -13.30
C TYR A 37 10.65 17.92 -13.47
N LEU A 38 10.62 17.18 -14.58
CA LEU A 38 9.61 16.15 -14.82
C LEU A 38 9.71 15.03 -13.77
N PHE A 39 10.91 14.57 -13.47
CA PHE A 39 11.15 13.54 -12.47
C PHE A 39 10.70 14.01 -11.09
N THR A 40 11.16 15.17 -10.64
CA THR A 40 10.76 15.76 -9.34
C THR A 40 9.26 15.97 -9.25
N PHE A 41 8.62 16.37 -10.35
CA PHE A 41 7.18 16.55 -10.38
C PHE A 41 6.42 15.22 -10.20
N VAL A 42 6.90 14.14 -10.83
CA VAL A 42 6.34 12.80 -10.68
C VAL A 42 6.55 12.25 -9.27
N THR A 43 7.76 12.37 -8.71
CA THR A 43 8.05 11.89 -7.35
C THR A 43 7.21 12.62 -6.32
N ARG A 44 7.16 13.96 -6.39
CA ARG A 44 6.37 14.77 -5.48
C ARG A 44 4.88 14.40 -5.50
N THR A 45 4.31 14.22 -6.69
CA THR A 45 2.90 13.81 -6.80
C THR A 45 2.66 12.44 -6.16
N ARG A 46 3.60 11.50 -6.31
CA ARG A 46 3.52 10.17 -5.68
C ARG A 46 3.62 10.26 -4.16
N GLU A 47 4.53 11.08 -3.65
CA GLU A 47 4.71 11.31 -2.21
C GLU A 47 3.47 11.96 -1.58
N GLU A 48 2.94 13.02 -2.19
CA GLU A 48 1.71 13.68 -1.74
C GLU A 48 0.51 12.72 -1.76
N PHE A 49 0.42 11.88 -2.80
CA PHE A 49 -0.61 10.86 -2.89
C PHE A 49 -0.46 9.81 -1.79
N ARG A 50 0.74 9.27 -1.57
CA ARG A 50 1.05 8.29 -0.53
C ARG A 50 0.81 8.84 0.88
N ALA A 51 1.16 10.09 1.15
CA ALA A 51 0.92 10.74 2.44
C ALA A 51 -0.58 10.87 2.78
N ALA A 52 -1.44 10.93 1.77
CA ALA A 52 -2.88 11.04 1.92
C ALA A 52 -3.61 9.68 1.94
N GLN A 53 -2.91 8.57 1.76
CA GLN A 53 -3.51 7.23 1.80
C GLN A 53 -3.61 6.71 3.25
N PRO A 54 -4.71 6.01 3.59
CA PRO A 54 -4.77 5.22 4.81
C PRO A 54 -3.86 3.99 4.71
N ASP A 55 -3.39 3.50 5.85
CA ASP A 55 -2.71 2.20 5.98
C ASP A 55 -3.25 1.51 7.23
N LEU A 56 -4.40 0.86 7.10
CA LEU A 56 -5.08 0.19 8.21
C LEU A 56 -4.57 -1.24 8.33
N ARG A 57 -4.05 -1.61 9.50
CA ARG A 57 -3.50 -2.93 9.79
C ARG A 57 -4.01 -3.50 11.11
N VAL A 58 -4.08 -4.82 11.20
CA VAL A 58 -4.17 -5.54 12.46
C VAL A 58 -2.79 -5.58 13.09
N THR A 59 -2.56 -4.85 14.17
CA THR A 59 -1.25 -4.73 14.82
C THR A 59 -1.08 -5.65 16.02
N ASN A 60 -2.20 -6.06 16.62
CA ASN A 60 -2.21 -6.93 17.77
C ASN A 60 -3.48 -7.76 17.75
N MET A 61 -3.44 -8.87 18.47
CA MET A 61 -4.54 -9.80 18.61
C MET A 61 -4.51 -10.33 20.03
N SER A 62 -5.65 -10.26 20.70
CA SER A 62 -5.87 -11.01 21.93
C SER A 62 -7.01 -11.99 21.74
N THR A 63 -6.98 -13.10 22.47
CA THR A 63 -8.03 -14.10 22.46
C THR A 63 -8.52 -14.32 23.88
N MET A 64 -9.83 -14.54 24.02
CA MET A 64 -10.45 -14.89 25.29
C MET A 64 -11.28 -16.13 25.08
N SER A 65 -10.97 -17.19 25.82
CA SER A 65 -11.77 -18.41 25.85
C SER A 65 -12.67 -18.39 27.07
N SER A 66 -13.97 -18.62 26.87
CA SER A 66 -14.96 -18.76 27.95
C SER A 66 -15.82 -19.98 27.67
N GLY A 67 -15.55 -21.07 28.40
CA GLY A 67 -16.15 -22.38 28.12
C GLY A 67 -15.86 -22.83 26.69
N ASN A 68 -16.90 -23.13 25.93
CA ASN A 68 -16.79 -23.56 24.54
C ASN A 68 -16.90 -22.40 23.53
N VAL A 69 -16.67 -21.15 23.93
CA VAL A 69 -16.69 -19.99 23.04
C VAL A 69 -15.33 -19.30 23.05
N LEU A 70 -14.78 -19.04 21.87
CA LEU A 70 -13.53 -18.32 21.67
C LEU A 70 -13.84 -16.96 21.05
N THR A 71 -13.47 -15.87 21.72
CA THR A 71 -13.59 -14.52 21.16
C THR A 71 -12.21 -14.00 20.81
N VAL A 72 -12.04 -13.55 19.57
CA VAL A 72 -10.83 -12.90 19.09
C VAL A 72 -11.04 -11.40 19.05
N TYR A 73 -10.06 -10.66 19.54
CA TYR A 73 -10.04 -9.20 19.58
C TYR A 73 -8.86 -8.68 18.75
N PRO A 74 -9.02 -8.55 17.42
CA PRO A 74 -8.00 -7.91 16.60
C PRO A 74 -8.01 -6.39 16.85
N GLU A 75 -6.82 -5.86 17.15
CA GLU A 75 -6.56 -4.44 17.26
C GLU A 75 -6.19 -3.88 15.89
N LEU A 76 -7.01 -2.98 15.39
CA LEU A 76 -6.86 -2.28 14.12
C LEU A 76 -6.23 -0.92 14.38
N GLN A 77 -5.16 -0.60 13.66
CA GLN A 77 -4.49 0.69 13.74
C GLN A 77 -4.27 1.26 12.35
N ASN A 78 -4.56 2.55 12.17
CA ASN A 78 -4.23 3.27 10.95
C ASN A 78 -2.83 3.87 11.10
N LEU A 79 -1.89 3.35 10.33
CA LEU A 79 -0.49 3.80 10.27
C LEU A 79 -0.29 4.89 9.21
N GLY A 80 -1.23 5.04 8.29
CA GLY A 80 -1.20 6.03 7.21
C GLY A 80 -1.71 7.41 7.64
N GLY A 81 -1.47 8.41 6.78
CA GLY A 81 -1.94 9.77 7.00
C GLY A 81 -3.39 10.01 6.57
N GLY A 82 -3.94 9.13 5.72
CA GLY A 82 -5.32 9.21 5.23
C GLY A 82 -6.34 8.56 6.17
N VAL A 83 -7.62 8.84 5.94
CA VAL A 83 -8.74 8.22 6.66
C VAL A 83 -9.19 6.96 5.91
N ALA A 84 -9.43 5.87 6.65
CA ALA A 84 -10.01 4.64 6.13
C ALA A 84 -11.55 4.67 6.31
N TYR A 85 -12.27 4.45 5.21
CA TYR A 85 -13.74 4.44 5.15
C TYR A 85 -14.24 3.01 4.95
N ASP A 86 -15.50 2.77 5.33
CA ASP A 86 -16.20 1.49 5.13
C ASP A 86 -15.36 0.26 5.50
N CYS A 87 -14.75 0.29 6.69
CA CYS A 87 -13.87 -0.78 7.12
C CYS A 87 -14.70 -2.04 7.47
N LEU A 88 -14.37 -3.15 6.82
CA LEU A 88 -15.01 -4.44 7.00
C LEU A 88 -13.95 -5.44 7.43
N LEU A 89 -14.19 -6.09 8.56
CA LEU A 89 -13.39 -7.20 9.03
C LEU A 89 -14.18 -8.49 8.81
N HIS A 90 -13.58 -9.42 8.08
CA HIS A 90 -14.19 -10.69 7.73
C HIS A 90 -13.27 -11.83 8.14
N MET A 91 -13.83 -12.86 8.77
CA MET A 91 -13.11 -14.10 9.06
C MET A 91 -13.80 -15.27 8.35
N GLY A 92 -13.02 -16.06 7.62
CA GLY A 92 -13.52 -17.16 6.81
C GLY A 92 -12.41 -18.10 6.35
N GLY A 93 -12.67 -18.86 5.29
CA GLY A 93 -11.73 -19.87 4.76
C GLY A 93 -12.13 -21.31 5.06
N TRP A 94 -13.37 -21.52 5.50
CA TRP A 94 -13.96 -22.83 5.74
C TRP A 94 -15.36 -22.91 5.17
N GLU A 95 -15.84 -24.14 5.00
CA GLU A 95 -17.19 -24.43 4.53
C GLU A 95 -18.19 -24.17 5.67
N GLY A 96 -19.15 -23.26 5.46
CA GLY A 96 -20.12 -22.84 6.48
C GLY A 96 -19.90 -21.42 7.01
N SER A 97 -20.34 -21.15 8.24
CA SER A 97 -20.59 -19.78 8.76
C SER A 97 -19.39 -18.83 8.73
N PHE A 98 -19.61 -17.60 8.24
CA PHE A 98 -18.62 -16.51 8.19
C PHE A 98 -18.95 -15.43 9.22
N SER A 99 -17.93 -14.79 9.80
CA SER A 99 -18.12 -13.63 10.66
C SER A 99 -17.71 -12.35 9.93
N ILE A 100 -18.68 -11.49 9.61
CA ILE A 100 -18.44 -10.15 9.07
C ILE A 100 -18.76 -9.13 10.15
N LYS A 101 -17.81 -8.24 10.44
CA LYS A 101 -18.00 -7.11 11.34
C LYS A 101 -17.64 -5.80 10.64
N LYS A 102 -18.59 -4.88 10.63
CA LYS A 102 -18.30 -3.49 10.24
C LYS A 102 -17.52 -2.83 11.36
N VAL A 103 -16.40 -2.21 11.01
CA VAL A 103 -15.57 -1.45 11.93
C VAL A 103 -15.58 0.00 11.48
N TYR A 104 -15.71 0.91 12.44
CA TYR A 104 -15.66 2.35 12.18
C TYR A 104 -14.47 2.89 12.97
N PRO A 105 -13.23 2.73 12.46
CA PRO A 105 -12.08 3.32 13.13
C PRO A 105 -12.29 4.84 13.17
N ARG A 106 -12.52 5.37 14.37
CA ARG A 106 -12.62 6.81 14.59
C ARG A 106 -11.24 7.43 14.47
N GLY A 107 -11.16 8.60 13.86
CA GLY A 107 -9.99 9.46 13.94
C GLY A 107 -8.85 9.20 12.93
N LEU A 108 -7.86 10.09 13.02
CA LEU A 108 -6.63 10.10 12.23
C LEU A 108 -5.61 9.06 12.74
N GLN A 109 -4.44 9.03 12.08
CA GLN A 109 -3.28 8.19 12.35
C GLN A 109 -3.07 7.85 13.84
N GLY A 110 -2.80 6.58 14.14
CA GLY A 110 -2.37 6.11 15.45
C GLY A 110 -3.46 5.67 16.42
N GLN A 111 -4.74 5.94 16.15
CA GLN A 111 -5.82 5.41 17.00
C GLN A 111 -5.98 3.90 16.85
N LYS A 112 -5.97 3.19 17.98
CA LYS A 112 -6.23 1.76 18.05
C LYS A 112 -7.72 1.50 18.22
N HIS A 113 -8.24 0.58 17.43
CA HIS A 113 -9.64 0.17 17.43
C HIS A 113 -9.73 -1.33 17.63
N VAL A 114 -10.51 -1.76 18.61
CA VAL A 114 -10.67 -3.19 18.89
C VAL A 114 -11.96 -3.68 18.25
N ALA A 115 -11.84 -4.63 17.33
CA ALA A 115 -12.97 -5.41 16.86
C ALA A 115 -13.11 -6.67 17.71
N SER A 116 -14.25 -7.36 17.61
CA SER A 116 -14.44 -8.65 18.29
C SER A 116 -15.15 -9.61 17.36
N ILE A 117 -14.59 -10.81 17.22
CA ILE A 117 -15.11 -11.91 16.42
C ILE A 117 -15.37 -13.06 17.38
N VAL A 118 -16.62 -13.49 17.47
CA VAL A 118 -17.03 -14.56 18.38
C VAL A 118 -17.14 -15.86 17.59
N LEU A 119 -16.37 -16.86 18.01
CA LEU A 119 -16.38 -18.20 17.44
C LEU A 119 -17.03 -19.16 18.45
N GLY A 120 -18.25 -19.58 18.12
CA GLY A 120 -18.99 -20.56 18.92
C GLY A 120 -18.36 -21.96 18.89
N PRO A 121 -18.94 -22.92 19.63
CA PRO A 121 -18.51 -24.33 19.59
C PRO A 121 -18.66 -24.94 18.20
N ASP A 122 -19.67 -24.52 17.44
CA ASP A 122 -20.00 -25.07 16.13
C ASP A 122 -19.17 -24.44 14.99
N ALA A 123 -18.26 -23.52 15.31
CA ALA A 123 -17.37 -22.93 14.33
C ALA A 123 -16.43 -24.02 13.76
N PRO A 124 -16.43 -24.31 12.44
CA PRO A 124 -15.66 -25.41 11.87
C PRO A 124 -14.15 -25.33 12.16
N ILE A 125 -13.61 -24.10 12.22
CA ILE A 125 -12.22 -23.81 12.59
C ILE A 125 -11.88 -24.18 14.04
N ARG A 126 -12.86 -24.56 14.87
CA ARG A 126 -12.63 -24.99 16.25
C ARG A 126 -12.80 -26.49 16.45
N THR A 127 -13.49 -27.17 15.53
CA THR A 127 -13.82 -28.60 15.66
C THR A 127 -13.04 -29.49 14.70
N THR A 128 -12.56 -28.95 13.58
CA THR A 128 -11.89 -29.72 12.53
C THR A 128 -10.56 -29.08 12.15
N LEU A 129 -9.54 -29.88 11.87
CA LEU A 129 -8.26 -29.38 11.39
C LEU A 129 -8.45 -28.77 9.99
N MET A 130 -8.12 -27.50 9.84
CA MET A 130 -8.31 -26.71 8.62
C MET A 130 -7.04 -25.98 8.24
N GLY A 131 -6.67 -26.04 6.97
CA GLY A 131 -5.42 -25.46 6.45
C GLY A 131 -5.52 -24.04 5.91
N HIS A 132 -6.73 -23.48 5.74
CA HIS A 132 -6.94 -22.28 4.91
C HIS A 132 -7.83 -21.20 5.55
N GLY A 133 -7.79 -21.07 6.88
CA GLY A 133 -8.47 -19.96 7.56
C GLY A 133 -7.81 -18.62 7.24
N TYR A 134 -8.61 -17.55 7.14
CA TYR A 134 -8.10 -16.20 6.94
C TYR A 134 -8.94 -15.15 7.66
N ILE A 135 -8.29 -14.01 7.93
CA ILE A 135 -8.95 -12.76 8.26
C ILE A 135 -8.66 -11.76 7.16
N ARG A 136 -9.72 -11.19 6.60
CA ARG A 136 -9.68 -10.15 5.59
C ARG A 136 -10.13 -8.84 6.21
N LEU A 137 -9.24 -7.87 6.21
CA LEU A 137 -9.55 -6.47 6.48
C LEU A 137 -9.69 -5.73 5.16
N ARG A 138 -10.88 -5.22 4.89
CA ARG A 138 -11.19 -4.43 3.70
C ARG A 138 -11.54 -3.01 4.09
N TYR A 139 -11.03 -2.01 3.38
CA TYR A 139 -11.39 -0.61 3.57
C TYR A 139 -11.29 0.19 2.28
N LEU A 140 -11.83 1.41 2.31
CA LEU A 140 -11.77 2.37 1.23
C LEU A 140 -10.93 3.59 1.65
N ASP A 141 -10.25 4.22 0.69
CA ASP A 141 -9.71 5.57 0.89
C ASP A 141 -10.75 6.67 0.58
N ARG A 142 -10.34 7.92 0.77
CA ARG A 142 -11.16 9.11 0.48
C ARG A 142 -11.58 9.27 -0.99
N TRP A 143 -10.98 8.48 -1.89
CA TRP A 143 -11.24 8.45 -3.32
C TRP A 143 -11.99 7.18 -3.75
N GLY A 144 -12.41 6.34 -2.80
CA GLY A 144 -13.14 5.10 -3.03
C GLY A 144 -12.28 3.95 -3.56
N GLN A 145 -10.95 4.05 -3.51
CA GLN A 145 -10.08 2.93 -3.87
C GLN A 145 -10.12 1.87 -2.79
N LYS A 146 -10.14 0.61 -3.21
CA LYS A 146 -10.28 -0.55 -2.33
C LYS A 146 -8.92 -1.06 -1.90
N TYR A 147 -8.81 -1.32 -0.62
CA TYR A 147 -7.67 -1.95 0.03
C TYR A 147 -8.15 -3.24 0.67
N ASP A 148 -7.39 -4.30 0.47
CA ASP A 148 -7.64 -5.60 1.08
C ASP A 148 -6.35 -6.09 1.73
N CYS A 149 -6.42 -6.45 3.00
CA CYS A 149 -5.33 -7.05 3.75
C CYS A 149 -5.78 -8.41 4.27
N TRP A 150 -5.03 -9.45 3.95
CA TRP A 150 -5.33 -10.83 4.36
C TRP A 150 -4.30 -11.32 5.35
N TYR A 151 -4.78 -11.98 6.39
CA TYR A 151 -3.98 -12.58 7.43
C TYR A 151 -4.31 -14.07 7.51
N GLY A 152 -3.29 -14.91 7.44
CA GLY A 152 -3.45 -16.34 7.61
C GLY A 152 -3.92 -16.68 9.02
N VAL A 153 -4.85 -17.63 9.15
CA VAL A 153 -5.28 -18.16 10.44
C VAL A 153 -4.89 -19.61 10.53
N THR A 154 -4.04 -19.92 11.49
CA THR A 154 -3.60 -21.27 11.83
C THR A 154 -4.31 -21.75 13.09
N GLN A 155 -4.38 -23.07 13.24
CA GLN A 155 -4.92 -23.70 14.44
C GLN A 155 -3.78 -24.15 15.32
N VAL A 156 -3.94 -23.93 16.62
CA VAL A 156 -3.03 -24.41 17.65
C VAL A 156 -3.79 -25.42 18.49
N GLY A 157 -3.40 -26.69 18.37
CA GLY A 157 -3.89 -27.74 19.25
C GLY A 157 -3.27 -27.57 20.64
N ILE A 158 -4.10 -27.51 21.68
CA ILE A 158 -3.63 -27.54 23.06
C ILE A 158 -3.98 -28.91 23.63
N GLY A 159 -3.03 -29.85 23.58
CA GLY A 159 -3.10 -31.15 24.27
C GLY A 159 -4.50 -31.82 24.26
N ASP A 160 -5.03 -32.11 25.46
CA ASP A 160 -6.34 -32.76 25.70
C ASP A 160 -7.57 -31.85 25.48
N ALA A 161 -7.43 -30.64 24.93
CA ALA A 161 -8.56 -29.75 24.70
C ALA A 161 -9.42 -30.24 23.51
N PRO A 162 -10.75 -30.36 23.66
CA PRO A 162 -11.63 -30.85 22.60
C PRO A 162 -11.84 -29.85 21.44
N LEU A 163 -11.40 -28.60 21.60
CA LEU A 163 -11.56 -27.54 20.60
C LEU A 163 -10.20 -26.89 20.29
N TYR A 164 -9.95 -26.63 19.02
CA TYR A 164 -8.76 -25.92 18.56
C TYR A 164 -8.82 -24.45 18.97
N ASN A 165 -7.68 -23.93 19.43
CA ASN A 165 -7.43 -22.50 19.47
C ASN A 165 -6.93 -22.04 18.10
N ILE A 166 -7.01 -20.74 17.87
CA ILE A 166 -6.55 -20.14 16.63
C ILE A 166 -5.46 -19.11 16.90
N GLN A 167 -4.54 -19.01 15.95
CA GLN A 167 -3.50 -18.01 15.91
C GLN A 167 -3.55 -17.35 14.52
N ILE A 168 -3.50 -16.03 14.51
CA ILE A 168 -3.42 -15.24 13.27
C ILE A 168 -1.95 -14.91 13.02
N ASP A 169 -1.47 -15.16 11.82
CA ASP A 169 -0.18 -14.67 11.36
C ASP A 169 -0.28 -13.16 11.05
N LEU A 170 0.30 -12.35 11.92
CA LEU A 170 0.40 -10.89 11.76
C LEU A 170 1.71 -10.47 11.06
N GLU A 171 2.67 -11.38 10.91
CA GLU A 171 4.00 -11.08 10.38
C GLU A 171 4.01 -11.07 8.84
N HIS A 172 3.22 -11.94 8.21
CA HIS A 172 3.18 -12.09 6.76
C HIS A 172 1.78 -11.79 6.16
N PRO A 173 1.27 -10.54 6.27
CA PRO A 173 0.00 -10.19 5.65
C PRO A 173 0.12 -10.10 4.13
N GLU A 174 -0.87 -10.61 3.40
CA GLU A 174 -1.01 -10.37 1.96
C GLU A 174 -1.77 -9.06 1.73
N LEU A 175 -1.05 -8.06 1.22
CA LEU A 175 -1.58 -6.71 0.98
C LEU A 175 -1.93 -6.53 -0.50
N HIS A 176 -3.20 -6.21 -0.75
CA HIS A 176 -3.71 -5.78 -2.04
C HIS A 176 -4.04 -4.29 -1.99
N GLU A 177 -3.06 -3.49 -2.40
CA GLU A 177 -3.18 -2.05 -2.55
C GLU A 177 -3.57 -1.66 -3.98
N PRO A 178 -4.32 -0.56 -4.17
CA PRO A 178 -4.56 -0.01 -5.48
C PRO A 178 -3.28 0.64 -6.03
N HIS A 179 -2.98 0.37 -7.30
CA HIS A 179 -1.84 0.96 -8.03
C HIS A 179 -2.33 1.88 -9.16
N PRO A 180 -2.86 3.08 -8.82
CA PRO A 180 -3.34 4.00 -9.84
C PRO A 180 -2.20 4.52 -10.72
N SER A 181 -2.51 4.87 -11.96
CA SER A 181 -1.55 5.55 -12.84
C SER A 181 -1.23 6.95 -12.32
N PHE A 182 -0.11 7.53 -12.75
CA PHE A 182 0.28 8.90 -12.39
C PHE A 182 -0.83 9.93 -12.65
N TRP A 183 -1.49 9.84 -13.80
CA TRP A 183 -2.59 10.74 -14.16
C TRP A 183 -3.79 10.56 -13.23
N ALA A 184 -4.09 9.33 -12.82
CA ALA A 184 -5.14 9.05 -11.84
C ALA A 184 -4.77 9.64 -10.46
N MET A 185 -3.54 9.42 -9.97
CA MET A 185 -3.05 10.03 -8.72
C MET A 185 -3.21 11.55 -8.74
N ARG A 186 -2.78 12.21 -9.83
CA ARG A 186 -2.93 13.65 -10.01
C ARG A 186 -4.39 14.10 -10.01
N LYS A 187 -5.28 13.34 -10.67
CA LYS A 187 -6.72 13.63 -10.67
C LYS A 187 -7.28 13.53 -9.26
N PHE A 188 -6.94 12.47 -8.52
CA PHE A 188 -7.38 12.25 -7.14
C PHE A 188 -6.93 13.37 -6.20
N LEU A 189 -5.67 13.80 -6.28
CA LEU A 189 -5.17 14.93 -5.47
C LEU A 189 -5.89 16.26 -5.72
N ARG A 190 -6.58 16.40 -6.86
CA ARG A 190 -7.31 17.62 -7.24
C ARG A 190 -8.81 17.54 -6.96
N THR A 191 -9.34 16.36 -6.70
CA THR A 191 -10.76 16.18 -6.38
C THR A 191 -11.00 16.36 -4.88
N VAL A 192 -12.10 17.05 -4.53
CA VAL A 192 -12.58 17.15 -3.15
C VAL A 192 -12.92 15.72 -2.66
N PRO A 193 -12.50 15.33 -1.44
CA PRO A 193 -12.71 13.98 -0.92
C PRO A 193 -14.20 13.62 -0.80
N LEU A 194 -14.49 12.31 -0.74
CA LEU A 194 -15.81 11.80 -0.36
C LEU A 194 -16.25 12.49 0.94
N SER A 195 -17.28 13.33 0.83
CA SER A 195 -17.97 13.93 1.97
C SER A 195 -18.57 12.79 2.81
N GLY A 196 -18.04 12.61 4.02
CA GLY A 196 -18.73 11.87 5.08
C GLY A 196 -19.87 12.68 5.64
#